data_AF-A0A940KLR8-F1
#
_entry.id   AF-A0A940KLR8-F1
#
_cell.length_a   1.000
_cell.length_b   1.000
_cell.length_c   1.000
_cell.angle_alpha   90.00
_cell.angle_beta   90.00
_cell.angle_gamma   90.00
#
_symmetry.space_group_name_H-M   'P 1'
#
loop_
_entity.id
_entity.type
_entity.pdbx_description
1 polymer ?
#
loop_
_entity_poly.entity_id
_entity_poly.type
_entity_poly.pdbx_seq_one_letter_code
_entity_poly.pdbx_strand_id
1 'polypeptide(L)'
;MKFRNYRYIFLLSFVIFTATSCKKVLEEQPRTFFAPSFFTTADGLQGGVAGIYSSFRGLWGTQIFTQLFNTGTDESKRGSAADVIWWFTYNNASIKSNTDDYLGFWNTLYIDINTANGILQYGADANVPPATKTELLAQA
;
A
#
# COMPACT_ATOMS: atom_id res chain seq x y z
N MET A 1 9.23 -10.98 -69.33
CA MET A 1 9.68 -11.32 -67.96
C MET A 1 8.75 -10.62 -66.95
N LYS A 2 8.07 -11.39 -66.09
CA LYS A 2 6.81 -11.08 -65.38
C LYS A 2 6.98 -10.21 -64.11
N PHE A 3 7.84 -9.19 -64.10
CA PHE A 3 8.20 -8.48 -62.86
C PHE A 3 7.16 -7.48 -62.31
N ARG A 4 6.16 -7.07 -63.11
CA ARG A 4 5.17 -6.06 -62.70
C ARG A 4 4.16 -6.56 -61.67
N ASN A 5 3.89 -7.87 -61.62
CA ASN A 5 2.91 -8.46 -60.70
C ASN A 5 3.49 -8.70 -59.29
N TYR A 6 4.81 -8.93 -59.17
CA TYR A 6 5.47 -9.18 -57.88
C TYR A 6 5.53 -7.92 -56.99
N ARG A 7 5.56 -6.71 -57.57
CA ARG A 7 5.53 -5.45 -56.80
C ARG A 7 4.22 -5.29 -56.03
N TYR A 8 3.08 -5.64 -56.65
CA TYR A 8 1.78 -5.60 -55.99
C TYR A 8 1.63 -6.70 -54.94
N ILE A 9 2.20 -7.89 -55.17
CA ILE A 9 2.22 -8.99 -54.20
C ILE A 9 3.06 -8.61 -52.96
N PHE A 10 4.19 -7.94 -53.14
CA PHE A 10 5.05 -7.47 -52.04
C PHE A 10 4.37 -6.36 -51.22
N LEU A 11 3.70 -5.42 -51.89
CA LEU A 11 2.91 -4.37 -51.23
C LEU A 11 1.73 -4.96 -50.45
N LEU A 12 1.04 -5.96 -51.01
CA LEU A 12 -0.08 -6.62 -50.35
C LEU A 12 0.38 -7.42 -49.13
N SER A 13 1.51 -8.12 -49.20
CA SER A 13 2.05 -8.85 -48.05
C SER A 13 2.48 -7.92 -46.92
N PHE A 14 3.07 -6.75 -47.25
CA PHE A 14 3.46 -5.73 -46.28
C PHE A 14 2.25 -5.11 -45.56
N VAL A 15 1.15 -4.89 -46.28
CA VAL A 15 -0.11 -4.38 -45.68
C VAL A 15 -0.76 -5.43 -44.78
N ILE A 16 -0.74 -6.72 -45.17
CA ILE A 16 -1.28 -7.80 -44.34
C ILE A 16 -0.45 -7.97 -43.05
N PHE A 17 0.88 -7.83 -43.14
CA PHE A 17 1.77 -7.96 -41.98
C PHE A 17 1.64 -6.80 -40.98
N THR A 18 1.33 -5.59 -41.46
CA THR A 18 1.11 -4.42 -40.59
C THR A 18 -0.31 -4.37 -40.01
N ALA A 19 -1.29 -5.03 -40.63
CA ALA A 19 -2.66 -5.12 -40.14
C ALA A 19 -2.83 -6.07 -38.95
N THR A 20 -1.92 -7.04 -38.75
CA THR A 20 -1.91 -7.95 -37.60
C THR A 20 -1.08 -7.39 -36.44
N SER A 21 -1.36 -6.18 -35.99
CA SER A 21 -0.84 -5.70 -34.70
C SER A 21 -1.62 -6.41 -33.61
N CYS A 22 -1.02 -7.43 -32.98
CA CYS A 22 -1.59 -8.10 -31.82
C CYS A 22 -1.77 -7.07 -30.68
N LYS A 23 -2.97 -6.49 -30.57
CA LYS A 23 -3.31 -5.57 -29.47
C LYS A 23 -3.35 -6.25 -28.09
N LYS A 24 -3.34 -7.58 -28.03
CA LYS A 24 -3.50 -8.39 -26.82
C LYS A 24 -2.26 -9.23 -26.47
N VAL A 25 -1.06 -8.67 -26.57
CA VAL A 25 0.17 -9.44 -26.28
C VAL A 25 0.32 -9.74 -24.79
N LEU A 26 -0.22 -8.91 -23.88
CA LEU A 26 -0.16 -9.21 -22.45
C LEU A 26 -1.25 -8.47 -21.65
N GLU A 27 -2.26 -9.19 -21.17
CA GLU A 27 -3.16 -8.72 -20.12
C GLU A 27 -2.61 -9.21 -18.78
N GLU A 28 -1.94 -8.33 -18.03
CA GLU A 28 -1.40 -8.68 -16.72
C GLU A 28 -2.54 -8.84 -15.71
N GLN A 29 -2.60 -10.01 -15.08
CA GLN A 29 -3.53 -10.33 -14.01
C GLN A 29 -2.72 -10.50 -12.73
N PRO A 30 -2.57 -9.44 -11.90
CA PRO A 30 -1.84 -9.55 -10.64
C PRO A 30 -2.54 -10.55 -9.72
N ARG A 31 -1.84 -11.62 -9.33
CA ARG A 31 -2.37 -12.69 -8.45
C ARG A 31 -1.78 -12.68 -7.05
N THR A 32 -0.62 -12.05 -6.88
CA THR A 32 0.17 -12.11 -5.63
C THR A 32 0.16 -10.79 -4.86
N PHE A 33 -0.28 -9.70 -5.49
CA PHE A 33 -0.36 -8.38 -4.87
C PHE A 33 -1.63 -7.68 -5.31
N PHE A 34 -2.12 -6.77 -4.46
CA PHE A 34 -3.25 -5.92 -4.81
C PHE A 34 -2.77 -4.76 -5.68
N ALA A 35 -3.35 -4.65 -6.87
CA ALA A 35 -3.18 -3.45 -7.69
C ALA A 35 -4.01 -2.29 -7.08
N PRO A 36 -3.64 -1.02 -7.34
CA PRO A 36 -4.43 0.12 -6.86
C PRO A 36 -5.90 0.08 -7.29
N SER A 37 -6.20 -0.53 -8.44
CA SER A 37 -7.56 -0.76 -8.91
C SER A 37 -8.41 -1.60 -7.96
N PHE A 38 -7.82 -2.37 -7.05
CA PHE A 38 -8.56 -3.15 -6.06
C PHE A 38 -9.42 -2.27 -5.14
N PHE A 39 -8.99 -1.03 -4.85
CA PHE A 39 -9.77 -0.07 -4.08
C PHE A 39 -11.06 0.40 -4.77
N THR A 40 -11.25 0.09 -6.06
CA THR A 40 -12.53 0.30 -6.76
C THR A 40 -13.56 -0.81 -6.48
N THR A 41 -13.20 -1.82 -5.70
CA THR A 41 -14.11 -2.90 -5.30
C THR A 41 -14.64 -2.67 -3.89
N ALA A 42 -15.80 -3.25 -3.56
CA ALA A 42 -16.36 -3.20 -2.21
C ALA A 42 -15.40 -3.81 -1.17
N ASP A 43 -14.83 -4.97 -1.50
CA ASP A 43 -13.88 -5.68 -0.64
C ASP A 43 -12.58 -4.91 -0.47
N GLY A 44 -12.10 -4.22 -1.50
CA GLY A 44 -10.90 -3.39 -1.41
C GLY A 44 -11.08 -2.18 -0.51
N LEU A 45 -12.25 -1.53 -0.56
CA LEU A 45 -12.58 -0.43 0.36
C LEU A 45 -12.71 -0.91 1.80
N GLN A 46 -13.56 -1.89 2.05
CA GLN A 46 -13.80 -2.39 3.40
C GLN A 46 -12.55 -3.04 4.00
N GLY A 47 -11.84 -3.85 3.20
CA GLY A 47 -10.60 -4.50 3.59
C GLY A 47 -9.46 -3.52 3.82
N GLY A 48 -9.36 -2.46 3.02
CA GLY A 48 -8.37 -1.39 3.23
C GLY A 48 -8.58 -0.67 4.56
N VAL A 49 -9.82 -0.23 4.83
CA VAL A 49 -10.17 0.43 6.10
C VAL A 49 -9.95 -0.52 7.29
N ALA A 50 -10.45 -1.76 7.20
CA ALA A 50 -10.25 -2.76 8.25
C ALA A 50 -8.76 -3.07 8.49
N GLY A 51 -7.94 -3.08 7.43
CA GLY A 51 -6.51 -3.26 7.49
C GLY A 51 -5.82 -2.16 8.29
N ILE A 52 -6.14 -0.88 8.01
CA ILE A 52 -5.62 0.28 8.74
C ILE A 52 -5.97 0.16 10.24
N TYR A 53 -7.24 -0.10 10.58
CA TYR A 53 -7.65 -0.24 11.98
C TYR A 53 -6.97 -1.43 12.69
N SER A 54 -6.78 -2.55 11.99
CA SER A 54 -6.09 -3.72 12.51
C SER A 54 -4.61 -3.42 12.79
N SER A 55 -3.92 -2.80 11.84
CA SER A 55 -2.54 -2.34 11.96
C SER A 55 -2.37 -1.40 13.16
N PHE A 56 -3.22 -0.37 13.23
CA PHE A 56 -3.18 0.62 14.30
C PHE A 56 -3.39 0.00 15.69
N ARG A 57 -4.36 -0.94 15.81
CA ARG A 57 -4.59 -1.68 17.04
C ARG A 57 -3.37 -2.53 17.44
N GLY A 58 -2.68 -3.11 16.45
CA GLY A 58 -1.46 -3.87 16.65
C GLY A 58 -0.31 -3.03 17.22
N LEU A 59 -0.24 -1.74 16.86
CA LEU A 59 0.76 -0.84 17.42
C LEU A 59 0.44 -0.47 18.88
N TRP A 60 -0.76 0.04 19.14
CA TRP A 60 -1.13 0.66 20.43
C TRP A 60 -1.27 -0.35 21.57
N GLY A 61 -1.50 -1.62 21.26
CA GLY A 61 -1.66 -2.68 22.26
C GLY A 61 -0.36 -3.27 22.81
N THR A 62 0.81 -2.77 22.38
CA THR A 62 2.11 -3.37 22.74
C THR A 62 2.77 -2.68 23.92
N GLN A 63 3.55 -3.46 24.68
CA GLN A 63 4.47 -2.93 25.68
C GLN A 63 5.43 -1.90 25.05
N ILE A 64 5.97 -2.23 23.87
CA ILE A 64 6.93 -1.38 23.16
C ILE A 64 6.34 0.00 22.85
N PHE A 65 5.10 0.08 22.34
CA PHE A 65 4.45 1.37 22.09
C PHE A 65 4.36 2.21 23.37
N THR A 66 3.94 1.61 24.48
CA THR A 66 3.87 2.30 25.77
C THR A 66 5.25 2.77 26.23
N GLN A 67 6.29 1.95 26.03
CA GLN A 67 7.67 2.35 26.35
C GLN A 67 8.16 3.51 25.48
N LEU A 68 7.90 3.49 24.18
CA LEU A 68 8.40 4.51 23.26
C LEU A 68 7.73 5.88 23.44
N PHE A 69 6.45 5.92 23.83
CA PHE A 69 5.66 7.15 23.81
C PHE A 69 5.14 7.62 25.18
N ASN A 70 5.18 6.78 26.21
CA ASN A 70 4.72 7.13 27.55
C ASN A 70 5.81 7.03 28.63
N THR A 71 7.04 6.63 28.30
CA THR A 71 8.15 6.61 29.26
C THR A 71 9.12 7.77 29.03
N GLY A 72 10.12 7.92 29.89
CA GLY A 72 10.98 9.11 29.92
C GLY A 72 10.39 10.27 30.73
N THR A 73 9.39 9.97 31.56
CA THR A 73 8.79 10.86 32.56
C THR A 73 9.03 10.30 33.97
N ASP A 74 8.67 11.04 35.01
CA ASP A 74 8.69 10.61 36.41
C ASP A 74 7.56 9.64 36.77
N GLU A 75 6.61 9.40 35.88
CA GLU A 75 5.48 8.48 36.06
C GLU A 75 5.84 7.01 35.77
N SER A 76 7.01 6.75 35.19
CA SER A 76 7.42 5.42 34.74
C SER A 76 8.83 5.05 35.17
N LYS A 77 9.03 3.78 35.51
CA LYS A 77 10.35 3.24 35.90
C LYS A 77 10.57 1.89 35.24
N ARG A 78 11.81 1.63 34.83
CA ARG A 78 12.17 0.35 34.22
C ARG A 78 11.96 -0.82 35.19
N GLY A 79 11.39 -1.91 34.68
CA GLY A 79 11.38 -3.20 35.36
C GLY A 79 12.74 -3.91 35.28
N SER A 80 12.88 -5.03 35.98
CA SER A 80 14.15 -5.79 36.03
C SER A 80 14.52 -6.45 34.69
N ALA A 81 13.52 -6.80 33.87
CA ALA A 81 13.71 -7.48 32.59
C ALA A 81 13.30 -6.60 31.40
N ALA A 82 13.39 -5.27 31.55
CA ALA A 82 12.99 -4.33 30.51
C ALA A 82 13.95 -4.39 29.30
N ASP A 83 13.37 -4.50 28.11
CA ASP A 83 13.97 -4.19 26.82
C ASP A 83 13.68 -2.73 26.45
N VAL A 84 14.26 -2.26 25.33
CA VAL A 84 14.08 -0.89 24.78
C VAL A 84 14.20 0.20 25.87
N ILE A 85 15.30 0.16 26.61
CA ILE A 85 15.43 0.93 27.86
C ILE A 85 15.78 2.42 27.67
N TRP A 86 15.90 2.87 26.43
CA TRP A 86 16.53 4.13 26.06
C TRP A 86 15.87 5.35 26.69
N TRP A 87 14.54 5.33 26.82
CA TRP A 87 13.78 6.38 27.50
C TRP A 87 13.89 6.35 29.02
N PHE A 88 14.14 5.19 29.64
CA PHE A 88 14.37 5.11 31.08
C PHE A 88 15.78 5.57 31.50
N THR A 89 16.74 5.53 30.57
CA THR A 89 18.12 5.95 30.81
C THR A 89 18.48 7.27 30.13
N TYR A 90 17.51 7.90 29.44
CA TYR A 90 17.71 9.13 28.67
C TYR A 90 18.87 9.05 27.66
N ASN A 91 19.01 7.89 27.00
CA ASN A 91 20.07 7.68 26.01
C ASN A 91 19.68 8.27 24.64
N ASN A 92 19.88 9.58 24.48
CA ASN A 92 19.53 10.31 23.27
C ASN A 92 20.19 9.78 21.98
N ALA A 93 21.33 9.11 22.07
CA ALA A 93 21.98 8.54 20.88
C ALA A 93 21.15 7.40 20.25
N SER A 94 20.36 6.70 21.08
CA SER A 94 19.49 5.57 20.72
C SER A 94 18.02 5.97 20.53
N ILE A 95 17.62 7.19 20.87
CA ILE A 95 16.24 7.70 20.69
C ILE A 95 16.19 8.45 19.35
N LYS A 96 16.03 7.71 18.25
CA LYS A 96 15.98 8.28 16.88
C LYS A 96 14.94 7.55 16.04
N SER A 97 14.34 8.24 15.08
CA SER A 97 13.31 7.66 14.20
C SER A 97 13.82 6.51 13.31
N ASN A 98 15.13 6.37 13.13
CA ASN A 98 15.74 5.37 12.27
C ASN A 98 16.37 4.19 13.03
N THR A 99 16.07 4.02 14.32
CA THR A 99 16.54 2.90 15.14
C THR A 99 15.42 1.91 15.40
N ASP A 100 15.68 0.62 15.17
CA ASP A 100 14.86 -0.57 15.45
C ASP A 100 13.35 -0.29 15.62
N ASP A 101 12.86 -0.22 16.86
CA ASP A 101 11.42 -0.12 17.15
C ASP A 101 10.77 1.18 16.65
N TYR A 102 11.51 2.29 16.64
CA TYR A 102 11.02 3.56 16.10
C TYR A 102 10.88 3.50 14.58
N LEU A 103 11.85 2.87 13.91
CA LEU A 103 11.81 2.68 12.47
C LEU A 103 10.65 1.75 12.08
N GLY A 104 10.46 0.67 12.83
CA GLY A 104 9.33 -0.24 12.66
C GLY A 104 7.99 0.49 12.77
N PHE A 105 7.82 1.27 13.85
CA PHE A 105 6.62 2.09 14.06
C PHE A 105 6.38 3.07 12.91
N TRP A 106 7.40 3.82 12.51
CA TRP A 106 7.31 4.79 11.42
C TRP A 106 6.91 4.13 10.11
N ASN A 107 7.55 3.01 9.75
CA ASN A 107 7.25 2.28 8.52
C ASN A 107 5.81 1.77 8.51
N THR A 108 5.31 1.22 9.62
CA THR A 108 3.92 0.77 9.73
C THR A 108 2.95 1.93 9.52
N LEU A 109 3.16 3.08 10.15
CA LEU A 109 2.30 4.24 9.95
C LEU A 109 2.27 4.72 8.49
N TYR A 110 3.42 4.71 7.81
CA TYR A 110 3.46 5.09 6.39
C TYR A 110 2.80 4.07 5.47
N ILE A 111 2.80 2.79 5.83
CA ILE A 111 2.00 1.77 5.12
C ILE A 111 0.51 2.11 5.26
N ASP A 112 0.04 2.39 6.48
CA ASP A 112 -1.36 2.73 6.74
C ASP A 112 -1.78 4.03 6.01
N ILE A 113 -0.93 5.06 6.05
CA ILE A 113 -1.14 6.32 5.31
C ILE A 113 -1.23 6.05 3.81
N ASN A 114 -0.36 5.21 3.26
CA ASN A 114 -0.39 4.88 1.84
C ASN A 114 -1.66 4.11 1.46
N THR A 115 -2.14 3.21 2.32
CA THR A 115 -3.42 2.52 2.13
C THR A 115 -4.59 3.50 2.19
N ALA A 116 -4.61 4.42 3.15
CA ALA A 116 -5.63 5.47 3.25
C ALA A 116 -5.65 6.36 2.00
N ASN A 117 -4.48 6.80 1.54
CA ASN A 117 -4.34 7.58 0.31
C ASN A 117 -4.87 6.81 -0.91
N GLY A 118 -4.62 5.49 -1.00
CA GLY A 118 -5.19 4.64 -2.05
C GLY A 118 -6.72 4.60 -2.00
N ILE A 119 -7.31 4.44 -0.81
CA ILE A 119 -8.77 4.50 -0.60
C ILE A 119 -9.33 5.86 -1.05
N LEU A 120 -8.73 6.96 -0.61
CA LEU A 120 -9.20 8.31 -0.95
C LEU A 120 -9.08 8.61 -2.44
N GLN A 121 -8.04 8.08 -3.11
CA GLN A 121 -7.79 8.32 -4.52
C GLN A 121 -8.73 7.52 -5.44
N TYR A 122 -9.01 6.25 -5.11
CA TYR A 122 -9.72 5.32 -6.01
C TYR A 122 -11.12 4.92 -5.52
N GLY A 123 -11.41 5.09 -4.23
CA GLY A 123 -12.65 4.63 -3.61
C GLY A 123 -13.90 5.36 -4.08
N ALA A 124 -13.76 6.58 -4.62
CA ALA A 124 -14.86 7.32 -5.23
C ALA A 124 -15.50 6.55 -6.41
N ASP A 125 -14.69 5.80 -7.16
CA ASP A 125 -15.12 5.03 -8.34
C ASP A 125 -15.72 3.67 -7.97
N ALA A 126 -15.68 3.29 -6.69
CA ALA A 126 -16.10 1.95 -6.29
C ALA A 126 -17.61 1.73 -6.42
N ASN A 127 -18.00 0.54 -6.85
CA ASN A 127 -19.42 0.17 -6.99
C ASN A 127 -20.02 -0.29 -5.65
N VAL A 128 -20.19 0.65 -4.72
CA VAL A 128 -20.78 0.44 -3.39
C VAL A 128 -21.93 1.43 -3.14
N PRO A 129 -22.90 1.10 -2.26
CA PRO A 129 -23.99 2.00 -1.91
C PRO A 129 -23.48 3.39 -1.48
N PRO A 130 -24.13 4.50 -1.88
CA PRO A 130 -23.63 5.85 -1.62
C PRO A 130 -23.34 6.14 -0.15
N ALA A 131 -24.23 5.73 0.76
CA ALA A 131 -24.05 5.92 2.20
C ALA A 131 -22.79 5.19 2.72
N THR A 132 -22.62 3.92 2.36
CA THR A 132 -21.45 3.12 2.72
C THR A 132 -20.17 3.68 2.12
N LYS A 133 -20.21 4.17 0.88
CA LYS A 133 -19.05 4.82 0.25
C LYS A 133 -18.62 6.05 1.03
N THR A 134 -19.55 6.94 1.36
CA THR A 134 -19.27 8.15 2.14
C THR A 134 -18.70 7.79 3.51
N GLU A 135 -19.25 6.77 4.17
CA GLU A 135 -18.76 6.30 5.46
C GLU A 135 -17.31 5.77 5.37
N LEU A 136 -17.01 4.89 4.42
CA LEU A 136 -15.67 4.29 4.28
C LEU A 136 -14.62 5.31 3.86
N LEU A 137 -14.97 6.25 2.98
CA LEU A 137 -14.08 7.36 2.61
C LEU A 137 -13.84 8.34 3.76
N ALA A 138 -14.79 8.47 4.71
CA ALA A 138 -14.61 9.31 5.89
C ALA A 138 -13.77 8.63 6.99
N GLN A 139 -13.68 7.30 6.97
CA GLN A 139 -12.83 6.53 7.90
C GLN A 139 -11.36 6.47 7.45
N ALA A 140 -11.11 6.58 6.15
CA ALA A 140 -9.76 6.64 5.58
C ALA A 140 -9.16 8.05 5.75
#